data_AF-A0A9P5LMM7-F1
#
_entry.id   AF-A0A9P5LMM7-F1
#
_cell.length_a   1.000
_cell.length_b   1.000
_cell.length_c   1.000
_cell.angle_alpha   90.00
_cell.angle_beta   90.00
_cell.angle_gamma   90.00
#
_symmetry.space_group_name_H-M   'P 1'
#
loop_
_entity.id
_entity.type
_entity.pdbx_description
1 polymer ?
#
loop_
_entity_poly.entity_id
_entity_poly.type
_entity_poly.pdbx_seq_one_letter_code
_entity_poly.pdbx_strand_id
1 'polypeptide(L)'
;MSTPENPEVVHSVGDDSVLILGGGPVGLMTASVLAFYGVKSVVLERNSEPTKWPKMDLTNARSMELLRKIGLSEGLRRKGVDESTITSEEAVYTVLGGFYEPFEIWIDEILVRSTFQPSIAVANNFAGPELRLFLAGDSAHMNIPTGGYGMNTGMGDAFDIAWKLAAVINGYGGEGLLRSYEQERKPIAAQNVGRSGVHMSVHLAAVELMGKNAAEIDKKSEEGLRIRNSIHQHYSEHDGENTDLGIEMGYRYVSPVCMPDESEDEPTWDPHTYLPTTWPGSRAPHVFLKDESPIFDHLGPAFSLVEFSDEEQPDRGSSLLVEAAKVLGLPMSYVTLVGEDHAASVWQKPLVLVRPDGHVAWRGISIQHPSQAYLILETIVGHHGSA
;
A
#
# COMPACT_ATOMS: atom_id res chain seq x y z
N MET A 1 33.40 -42.93 -4.88
CA MET A 1 32.90 -41.55 -4.84
C MET A 1 32.22 -41.39 -3.51
N SER A 2 32.85 -40.66 -2.58
CA SER A 2 32.29 -40.34 -1.27
C SER A 2 31.04 -39.48 -1.47
N THR A 3 29.94 -39.89 -0.84
CA THR A 3 28.77 -39.04 -0.60
C THR A 3 29.26 -37.71 0.01
N PRO A 4 28.79 -36.54 -0.46
CA PRO A 4 29.12 -35.28 0.19
C PRO A 4 28.70 -35.39 1.66
N GLU A 5 29.61 -35.05 2.57
CA GLU A 5 29.31 -34.91 3.99
C GLU A 5 28.10 -33.99 4.14
N ASN A 6 27.15 -34.42 4.98
CA ASN A 6 25.97 -33.63 5.30
C ASN A 6 26.46 -32.28 5.85
N PRO A 7 26.09 -31.12 5.26
CA PRO A 7 26.60 -29.84 5.72
C PRO A 7 26.29 -29.68 7.21
N GLU A 8 27.32 -29.38 8.00
CA GLU A 8 27.20 -29.16 9.44
C GLU A 8 26.13 -28.10 9.69
N VAL A 9 25.08 -28.45 10.45
CA VAL A 9 23.99 -27.52 10.75
C VAL A 9 24.55 -26.42 11.64
N VAL A 10 24.75 -25.23 11.06
CA VAL A 10 25.31 -24.08 11.77
C VAL A 10 24.26 -23.38 12.62
N HIS A 11 23.00 -23.34 12.14
CA HIS A 11 21.86 -22.75 12.85
C HIS A 11 20.56 -23.51 12.53
N SER A 12 19.73 -23.72 13.56
CA SER A 12 18.35 -24.21 13.42
C SER A 12 17.38 -23.05 13.60
N VAL A 13 16.43 -22.91 12.67
CA VAL A 13 15.33 -21.97 12.78
C VAL A 13 14.14 -22.71 13.41
N GLY A 14 13.38 -22.04 14.29
CA GLY A 14 12.20 -22.65 14.92
C GLY A 14 11.04 -22.84 13.93
N ASP A 15 10.19 -23.82 14.18
CA ASP A 15 9.00 -24.12 13.34
C ASP A 15 7.98 -22.96 13.31
N ASP A 16 8.09 -22.01 14.24
CA ASP A 16 7.27 -20.79 14.38
C ASP A 16 7.79 -19.60 13.55
N SER A 17 8.89 -19.77 12.81
CA SER A 17 9.56 -18.66 12.13
C SER A 17 9.16 -18.54 10.66
N VAL A 18 9.03 -17.29 10.20
CA VAL A 18 8.78 -16.99 8.78
C VAL A 18 10.10 -16.82 8.03
N LEU A 19 10.27 -17.56 6.93
CA LEU A 19 11.41 -17.38 6.03
C LEU A 19 11.08 -16.35 4.95
N ILE A 20 11.92 -15.32 4.82
CA ILE A 20 11.78 -14.24 3.84
C ILE A 20 12.94 -14.34 2.85
N LEU A 21 12.63 -14.49 1.57
CA LEU A 21 13.64 -14.57 0.51
C LEU A 21 13.78 -13.21 -0.19
N GLY A 22 14.86 -12.50 0.13
CA GLY A 22 15.17 -11.17 -0.38
C GLY A 22 15.17 -10.09 0.70
N GLY A 23 16.27 -9.37 0.82
CA GLY A 23 16.49 -8.24 1.73
C GLY A 23 16.31 -6.87 1.07
N GLY A 24 15.46 -6.80 0.04
CA GLY A 24 15.01 -5.52 -0.53
C GLY A 24 13.96 -4.82 0.33
N PRO A 25 13.44 -3.64 -0.09
CA PRO A 25 12.46 -2.87 0.67
C PRO A 25 11.24 -3.69 1.13
N VAL A 26 10.69 -4.52 0.23
CA VAL A 26 9.54 -5.39 0.51
C VAL A 26 9.86 -6.43 1.58
N GLY A 27 10.97 -7.18 1.44
CA GLY A 27 11.35 -8.21 2.41
C GLY A 27 11.73 -7.63 3.78
N LEU A 28 12.43 -6.49 3.82
CA LEU A 28 12.73 -5.79 5.06
C LEU A 28 11.47 -5.21 5.72
N MET A 29 10.51 -4.72 4.93
CA MET A 29 9.20 -4.29 5.44
C MET A 29 8.43 -5.47 6.03
N THR A 30 8.36 -6.61 5.33
CA THR A 30 7.73 -7.83 5.85
C THR A 30 8.36 -8.25 7.19
N ALA A 31 9.69 -8.29 7.27
CA ALA A 31 10.40 -8.63 8.51
C ALA A 31 10.08 -7.64 9.64
N SER A 32 10.03 -6.35 9.33
CA SER A 32 9.72 -5.28 10.30
C SER A 32 8.30 -5.38 10.84
N VAL A 33 7.31 -5.64 9.98
CA VAL A 33 5.91 -5.81 10.37
C VAL A 33 5.73 -7.09 11.19
N LEU A 34 6.37 -8.20 10.80
CA LEU A 34 6.35 -9.43 11.60
C LEU A 34 6.95 -9.21 13.01
N ALA A 35 8.10 -8.53 13.09
CA ALA A 35 8.72 -8.19 14.36
C ALA A 35 7.85 -7.27 15.22
N PHE A 36 7.15 -6.30 14.61
CA PHE A 36 6.19 -5.43 15.28
C PHE A 36 5.06 -6.23 15.95
N TYR A 37 4.63 -7.33 15.34
CA TYR A 37 3.63 -8.27 15.91
C TYR A 37 4.24 -9.44 16.70
N GLY A 38 5.53 -9.38 17.03
CA GLY A 38 6.21 -10.39 17.85
C GLY A 38 6.52 -11.71 17.16
N VAL A 39 6.43 -11.78 15.82
CA VAL A 39 6.74 -12.98 15.04
C VAL A 39 8.19 -12.99 14.60
N LYS A 40 8.86 -14.12 14.83
CA LYS A 40 10.25 -14.33 14.39
C LYS A 40 10.32 -14.54 12.89
N SER A 41 11.32 -13.94 12.26
CA SER A 41 11.59 -14.16 10.84
C SER A 41 13.09 -14.24 10.57
N VAL A 42 13.42 -14.91 9.46
CA VAL A 42 14.78 -14.99 8.93
C VAL A 42 14.77 -14.44 7.52
N VAL A 43 15.59 -13.42 7.26
CA VAL A 43 15.77 -12.85 5.92
C VAL A 43 16.98 -13.48 5.28
N LEU A 44 16.79 -14.10 4.11
CA LEU A 44 17.85 -14.60 3.27
C LEU A 44 18.08 -13.62 2.13
N GLU A 45 19.23 -12.94 2.14
CA GLU A 45 19.65 -12.02 1.08
C GLU A 45 20.99 -12.49 0.52
N ARG A 46 21.09 -12.50 -0.82
CA ARG A 46 22.31 -12.94 -1.51
C ARG A 46 23.42 -11.91 -1.46
N ASN A 47 23.07 -10.62 -1.37
CA ASN A 47 24.00 -9.51 -1.31
C ASN A 47 24.45 -9.29 0.13
N SER A 48 25.75 -9.13 0.35
CA SER A 48 26.31 -8.86 1.68
C SER A 48 26.07 -7.41 2.15
N GLU A 49 25.70 -6.51 1.24
CA GLU A 49 25.50 -5.08 1.49
C GLU A 49 24.27 -4.56 0.71
N PRO A 50 23.58 -3.51 1.20
CA PRO A 50 22.52 -2.83 0.45
C PRO A 50 23.03 -2.19 -0.85
N THR A 51 22.12 -1.97 -1.80
CA THR A 51 22.46 -1.22 -3.02
C THR A 51 22.87 0.21 -2.68
N LYS A 52 24.02 0.65 -3.20
CA LYS A 52 24.57 2.00 -2.94
C LYS A 52 23.74 3.14 -3.54
N TRP A 53 23.08 2.89 -4.67
CA TRP A 53 22.40 3.92 -5.45
C TRP A 53 20.88 3.70 -5.45
N PRO A 54 20.07 4.74 -5.24
CA PRO A 54 18.62 4.63 -5.27
C PRO A 54 18.16 4.24 -6.67
N LYS A 55 17.13 3.38 -6.73
CA LYS A 55 16.41 3.06 -7.97
C LYS A 55 15.06 3.78 -8.04
N MET A 56 14.75 4.59 -7.03
CA MET A 56 13.44 5.16 -6.80
C MET A 56 13.57 6.42 -5.96
N ASP A 57 12.77 7.42 -6.30
CA ASP A 57 12.81 8.74 -5.67
C ASP A 57 11.51 9.10 -4.90
N LEU A 58 10.46 8.26 -4.92
CA LEU A 58 9.16 8.60 -4.32
C LEU A 58 8.53 7.48 -3.48
N THR A 59 8.34 7.74 -2.20
CA THR A 59 7.46 6.93 -1.31
C THR A 59 6.13 7.65 -1.16
N ASN A 60 5.05 6.99 -1.57
CA ASN A 60 3.74 7.62 -1.62
C ASN A 60 3.08 7.72 -0.24
N ALA A 61 2.02 8.52 -0.11
CA ALA A 61 1.35 8.78 1.16
C ALA A 61 0.84 7.49 1.80
N ARG A 62 0.30 6.56 1.00
CA ARG A 62 -0.18 5.28 1.52
C ARG A 62 0.93 4.46 2.17
N SER A 63 2.10 4.36 1.53
CA SER A 63 3.26 3.65 2.07
C SER A 63 3.80 4.36 3.33
N MET A 64 3.78 5.70 3.36
CA MET A 64 4.17 6.48 4.53
C MET A 64 3.26 6.24 5.73
N GLU A 65 1.95 6.00 5.53
CA GLU A 65 1.03 5.63 6.61
C GLU A 65 1.33 4.26 7.21
N LEU A 66 1.62 3.27 6.36
CA LEU A 66 2.02 1.94 6.80
C LEU A 66 3.33 2.00 7.60
N LEU A 67 4.30 2.80 7.14
CA LEU A 67 5.55 3.02 7.87
C LEU A 67 5.34 3.77 9.18
N ARG A 68 4.41 4.74 9.23
CA ARG A 68 4.06 5.46 10.47
C ARG A 68 3.48 4.50 11.51
N LYS A 69 2.62 3.56 11.07
CA LYS A 69 1.98 2.55 11.94
C LYS A 69 3.00 1.74 12.75
N ILE A 70 4.14 1.41 12.14
CA ILE A 70 5.22 0.64 12.77
C ILE A 70 6.39 1.52 13.25
N GLY A 71 6.22 2.85 13.28
CA GLY A 71 7.20 3.80 13.83
C GLY A 71 8.41 4.11 12.94
N LEU A 72 8.38 3.76 11.65
CA LEU A 72 9.51 3.94 10.72
C LEU A 72 9.44 5.23 9.89
N SER A 73 8.28 5.87 9.77
CA SER A 73 8.07 7.03 8.89
C SER A 73 9.03 8.19 9.18
N GLU A 74 9.29 8.48 10.45
CA GLU A 74 10.11 9.62 10.88
C GLU A 74 11.60 9.37 10.59
N GLY A 75 12.05 8.11 10.70
CA GLY A 75 13.38 7.71 10.24
C GLY A 75 13.56 7.88 8.74
N LEU A 76 12.54 7.54 7.96
CA LEU A 76 12.58 7.68 6.49
C LEU A 76 12.55 9.17 6.07
N ARG A 77 11.71 10.01 6.70
CA ARG A 77 11.64 11.46 6.41
C ARG A 77 12.99 12.15 6.60
N ARG A 78 13.73 11.83 7.67
CA ARG A 78 15.08 12.37 7.89
C ARG A 78 16.11 11.98 6.83
N LYS A 79 15.84 10.93 6.04
CA LYS A 79 16.70 10.47 4.95
C LYS A 79 16.22 10.93 3.58
N GLY A 80 14.96 11.34 3.47
CA GLY A 80 14.38 11.87 2.25
C GLY A 80 14.98 13.21 1.87
N VAL A 81 14.86 13.54 0.59
CA VAL A 81 15.19 14.86 0.07
C VAL A 81 14.06 15.80 0.44
N ASP A 82 14.38 16.95 1.02
CA ASP A 82 13.37 17.95 1.40
C ASP A 82 12.88 18.66 0.12
N GLU A 83 11.59 18.50 -0.21
CA GLU A 83 10.97 19.11 -1.39
C GLU A 83 11.11 20.63 -1.40
N SER A 84 11.23 21.29 -0.25
CA SER A 84 11.44 22.74 -0.16
C SER A 84 12.86 23.17 -0.56
N THR A 85 13.78 22.21 -0.70
CA THR A 85 15.20 22.46 -0.96
C THR A 85 15.61 22.24 -2.41
N ILE A 86 14.73 21.71 -3.27
CA ILE A 86 14.99 21.53 -4.70
C ILE A 86 13.95 22.31 -5.50
N THR A 87 14.41 23.25 -6.32
CA THR A 87 13.55 23.93 -7.29
C THR A 87 13.17 22.98 -8.44
N SER A 88 12.00 23.19 -9.06
CA SER A 88 11.58 22.42 -10.25
C SER A 88 12.65 22.48 -11.35
N GLU A 89 13.33 23.60 -11.47
CA GLU A 89 14.45 23.81 -12.38
C GLU A 89 15.65 22.92 -12.03
N GLU A 90 16.06 22.84 -10.77
CA GLU A 90 17.16 21.98 -10.32
C GLU A 90 16.84 20.49 -10.48
N ALA A 91 15.60 20.07 -10.28
CA ALA A 91 15.16 18.70 -10.57
C ALA A 91 15.32 18.37 -12.06
N VAL A 92 14.91 19.27 -12.95
CA VAL A 92 15.08 19.13 -14.40
C VAL A 92 16.56 19.11 -14.80
N TYR A 93 17.38 20.03 -14.26
CA TYR A 93 18.82 20.07 -14.53
C TYR A 93 19.57 18.83 -14.01
N THR A 94 19.09 18.22 -12.92
CA THR A 94 19.67 16.98 -12.37
C THR A 94 19.30 15.76 -13.22
N VAL A 95 18.13 15.77 -13.87
CA VAL A 95 17.54 14.60 -14.56
C VAL A 95 17.77 14.61 -16.07
N LEU A 96 18.08 15.74 -16.72
CA LEU A 96 18.09 15.81 -18.19
C LEU A 96 19.36 16.34 -18.87
N GLY A 97 19.71 15.65 -19.96
CA GLY A 97 20.15 16.22 -21.22
C GLY A 97 19.27 15.64 -22.35
N GLY A 98 18.38 16.46 -22.91
CA GLY A 98 17.27 16.08 -23.82
C GLY A 98 17.60 15.61 -25.26
N PHE A 99 16.64 15.79 -26.18
CA PHE A 99 16.51 15.10 -27.49
C PHE A 99 17.26 15.71 -28.71
N TYR A 100 18.35 16.46 -28.51
CA TYR A 100 19.13 17.09 -29.60
C TYR A 100 20.31 16.22 -30.07
N GLU A 101 21.16 16.77 -30.97
CA GLU A 101 22.58 16.37 -31.01
C GLU A 101 23.09 16.27 -29.56
N PRO A 102 23.90 15.26 -29.21
CA PRO A 102 24.30 15.04 -27.83
C PRO A 102 24.75 16.37 -27.24
N PHE A 103 24.10 16.80 -26.14
CA PHE A 103 24.64 17.91 -25.38
C PHE A 103 26.11 17.57 -25.10
N GLU A 104 27.03 18.50 -25.36
CA GLU A 104 28.39 18.37 -24.85
C GLU A 104 28.33 18.50 -23.32
N ILE A 105 27.90 17.42 -22.67
CA ILE A 105 27.93 17.27 -21.24
C ILE A 105 29.33 16.81 -20.86
N TRP A 106 30.03 17.65 -20.11
CA TRP A 106 31.25 17.22 -19.45
C TRP A 106 30.85 16.29 -18.31
N ILE A 107 30.98 14.99 -18.53
CA ILE A 107 30.78 13.97 -17.50
C ILE A 107 32.08 13.88 -16.70
N ASP A 108 32.08 14.43 -15.49
CA ASP A 108 33.20 14.31 -14.55
C ASP A 108 33.40 12.84 -14.12
N GLU A 109 32.33 12.21 -13.62
CA GLU A 109 32.34 10.82 -13.17
C GLU A 109 30.99 10.12 -13.43
N ILE A 110 31.03 8.87 -13.91
CA ILE A 110 29.85 7.99 -13.95
C ILE A 110 29.78 7.20 -12.64
N LEU A 111 28.89 7.63 -11.74
CA LEU A 111 28.71 6.98 -10.42
C LEU A 111 28.03 5.60 -10.51
N VAL A 112 27.09 5.44 -11.46
CA VAL A 112 26.36 4.19 -11.72
C VAL A 112 25.83 4.13 -13.15
N ARG A 113 25.87 2.94 -13.75
CA ARG A 113 25.16 2.62 -14.99
C ARG A 113 24.33 1.36 -14.76
N SER A 114 23.03 1.45 -15.01
CA SER A 114 22.11 0.32 -14.95
C SER A 114 21.40 0.18 -16.29
N THR A 115 21.18 -1.06 -16.71
CA THR A 115 20.32 -1.39 -17.86
C THR A 115 19.10 -2.09 -17.30
N PHE A 116 17.92 -1.52 -17.57
CA PHE A 116 16.66 -2.15 -17.20
C PHE A 116 15.94 -2.59 -18.48
N GLN A 117 15.18 -3.67 -18.37
CA GLN A 117 14.28 -4.12 -19.42
C GLN A 117 12.85 -3.97 -18.91
N PRO A 118 12.01 -3.12 -19.52
CA PRO A 118 10.63 -2.97 -19.10
C PRO A 118 9.91 -4.31 -19.26
N SER A 119 9.44 -4.85 -18.15
CA SER A 119 8.67 -6.09 -18.11
C SER A 119 7.37 -5.81 -17.39
N ILE A 120 6.25 -6.13 -18.02
CA ILE A 120 4.92 -6.06 -17.43
C ILE A 120 4.48 -7.48 -17.15
N ALA A 121 4.29 -7.82 -15.88
CA ALA A 121 3.83 -9.13 -15.47
C ALA A 121 3.09 -9.08 -14.14
N VAL A 122 2.11 -9.96 -13.97
CA VAL A 122 1.48 -10.25 -12.68
C VAL A 122 1.42 -11.76 -12.55
N ALA A 123 1.85 -12.28 -11.41
CA ALA A 123 1.84 -13.70 -11.11
C ALA A 123 0.40 -14.24 -11.13
N ASN A 124 0.23 -15.46 -11.64
CA ASN A 124 -1.08 -16.11 -11.68
C ASN A 124 -1.62 -16.37 -10.27
N ASN A 125 -0.76 -16.67 -9.30
CA ASN A 125 -1.10 -16.85 -7.90
C ASN A 125 -0.06 -16.11 -7.05
N PHE A 126 -0.52 -15.47 -5.99
CA PHE A 126 0.30 -14.83 -4.96
C PHE A 126 0.49 -15.75 -3.76
N ALA A 127 -0.39 -16.74 -3.56
CA ALA A 127 -0.28 -17.75 -2.52
C ALA A 127 -0.15 -19.17 -3.09
N GLY A 128 0.67 -19.99 -2.44
CA GLY A 128 0.77 -21.42 -2.72
C GLY A 128 -0.47 -22.21 -2.22
N PRO A 129 -0.69 -23.44 -2.72
CA PRO A 129 -1.89 -24.22 -2.45
C PRO A 129 -2.13 -24.52 -0.96
N GLU A 130 -1.05 -24.68 -0.18
CA GLU A 130 -1.10 -24.95 1.27
C GLU A 130 -1.00 -23.68 2.13
N LEU A 131 -1.00 -22.48 1.53
CA LEU A 131 -0.86 -21.20 2.25
C LEU A 131 0.42 -21.11 3.10
N ARG A 132 1.51 -21.74 2.63
CA ARG A 132 2.85 -21.73 3.25
C ARG A 132 3.90 -20.97 2.44
N LEU A 133 3.54 -20.52 1.24
CA LEU A 133 4.40 -19.77 0.34
C LEU A 133 3.61 -18.60 -0.21
N PHE A 134 4.19 -17.41 -0.15
CA PHE A 134 3.58 -16.17 -0.62
C PHE A 134 4.60 -15.37 -1.44
N LEU A 135 4.12 -14.70 -2.49
CA LEU A 135 4.89 -13.77 -3.31
C LEU A 135 4.45 -12.34 -2.98
N ALA A 136 5.39 -11.41 -2.87
CA ALA A 136 5.14 -9.99 -2.60
C ALA A 136 6.13 -9.10 -3.40
N GLY A 137 5.68 -7.91 -3.82
CA GLY A 137 6.49 -6.99 -4.63
C GLY A 137 6.87 -7.55 -5.99
N ASP A 138 8.08 -7.25 -6.48
CA ASP A 138 8.58 -7.65 -7.80
C ASP A 138 8.53 -9.16 -8.09
N SER A 139 8.50 -9.99 -7.04
CA SER A 139 8.30 -11.44 -7.19
C SER A 139 6.88 -11.82 -7.64
N ALA A 140 5.91 -10.96 -7.38
CA ALA A 140 4.49 -11.13 -7.68
C ALA A 140 4.04 -10.26 -8.87
N HIS A 141 4.63 -9.07 -9.06
CA HIS A 141 4.26 -8.17 -10.16
C HIS A 141 5.43 -7.29 -10.59
N MET A 142 5.60 -7.12 -11.89
CA MET A 142 6.60 -6.22 -12.49
C MET A 142 5.87 -5.14 -13.29
N ASN A 143 6.27 -3.90 -13.08
CA ASN A 143 5.63 -2.72 -13.66
C ASN A 143 6.61 -1.85 -14.45
N ILE A 144 6.07 -0.97 -15.28
CA ILE A 144 6.81 0.16 -15.84
C ILE A 144 6.96 1.22 -14.73
N PRO A 145 8.08 1.95 -14.64
CA PRO A 145 8.33 2.89 -13.53
C PRO A 145 7.43 4.13 -13.51
N THR A 146 6.68 4.40 -14.58
CA THR A 146 5.76 5.54 -14.71
C THR A 146 4.67 5.50 -13.63
N GLY A 147 4.51 6.62 -12.92
CA GLY A 147 3.65 6.76 -11.73
C GLY A 147 4.25 6.24 -10.41
N GLY A 148 5.45 5.65 -10.39
CA GLY A 148 6.13 5.27 -9.14
C GLY A 148 5.48 4.12 -8.35
N TYR A 149 4.69 3.27 -9.00
CA TYR A 149 3.83 2.30 -8.29
C TYR A 149 4.55 1.07 -7.73
N GLY A 150 5.65 0.60 -8.33
CA GLY A 150 6.23 -0.72 -8.05
C GLY A 150 6.56 -0.97 -6.57
N MET A 151 7.52 -0.23 -6.02
CA MET A 151 7.88 -0.38 -4.60
C MET A 151 6.69 -0.07 -3.69
N ASN A 152 5.91 0.99 -3.95
CA ASN A 152 4.78 1.38 -3.10
C ASN A 152 3.71 0.27 -3.04
N THR A 153 3.45 -0.40 -4.16
CA THR A 153 2.56 -1.57 -4.22
C THR A 153 3.16 -2.74 -3.44
N GLY A 154 4.46 -2.99 -3.59
CA GLY A 154 5.20 -3.99 -2.81
C GLY A 154 5.20 -3.72 -1.30
N MET A 155 5.25 -2.45 -0.86
CA MET A 155 5.13 -2.08 0.55
C MET A 155 3.73 -2.43 1.09
N GLY A 156 2.69 -2.18 0.28
CA GLY A 156 1.33 -2.60 0.58
C GLY A 156 1.19 -4.13 0.69
N ASP A 157 1.80 -4.87 -0.22
CA ASP A 157 1.83 -6.34 -0.18
C ASP A 157 2.52 -6.86 1.08
N ALA A 158 3.71 -6.31 1.37
CA ALA A 158 4.54 -6.69 2.51
C ALA A 158 3.79 -6.50 3.82
N PHE A 159 3.12 -5.36 3.99
CA PHE A 159 2.32 -5.09 5.17
C PHE A 159 1.15 -6.07 5.26
N ASP A 160 0.38 -6.22 4.17
CA ASP A 160 -0.82 -7.04 4.15
C ASP A 160 -0.54 -8.50 4.50
N ILE A 161 0.45 -9.14 3.87
CA ILE A 161 0.77 -10.54 4.19
C ILE A 161 1.37 -10.68 5.60
N ALA A 162 2.21 -9.74 6.05
CA ALA A 162 2.90 -9.85 7.32
C ALA A 162 1.94 -9.82 8.51
N TRP A 163 0.97 -8.89 8.54
CA TRP A 163 0.01 -8.84 9.65
C TRP A 163 -0.92 -10.05 9.66
N LYS A 164 -1.28 -10.59 8.48
CA LYS A 164 -2.11 -11.80 8.34
C LYS A 164 -1.37 -13.05 8.81
N LEU A 165 -0.11 -13.22 8.42
CA LEU A 165 0.76 -14.27 8.95
C LEU A 165 0.88 -14.16 10.46
N ALA A 166 1.09 -12.94 10.98
CA ALA A 166 1.18 -12.73 12.41
C ALA A 166 -0.11 -13.09 13.16
N ALA A 167 -1.28 -12.79 12.57
CA ALA A 167 -2.57 -13.18 13.14
C ALA A 167 -2.72 -14.71 13.26
N VAL A 168 -2.35 -15.45 12.20
CA VAL A 168 -2.42 -16.91 12.20
C VAL A 168 -1.41 -17.53 13.16
N ILE A 169 -0.16 -17.05 13.16
CA ILE A 169 0.90 -17.55 14.04
C ILE A 169 0.58 -17.29 15.52
N ASN A 170 -0.01 -16.13 15.83
CA ASN A 170 -0.45 -15.78 17.18
C ASN A 170 -1.80 -16.41 17.57
N GLY A 171 -2.42 -17.19 16.68
CA GLY A 171 -3.53 -18.09 17.00
C GLY A 171 -4.94 -17.48 16.94
N TYR A 172 -5.10 -16.23 16.50
CA TYR A 172 -6.43 -15.59 16.37
C TYR A 172 -6.89 -15.42 14.91
N GLY A 173 -6.04 -15.73 13.94
CA GLY A 173 -6.37 -15.72 12.51
C GLY A 173 -6.61 -17.12 11.94
N GLY A 174 -7.54 -17.24 11.00
CA GLY A 174 -7.84 -18.47 10.25
C GLY A 174 -7.26 -18.49 8.83
N GLU A 175 -7.37 -19.64 8.15
CA GLU A 175 -6.91 -19.78 6.76
C GLU A 175 -7.59 -18.80 5.79
N GLY A 176 -8.86 -18.46 6.03
CA GLY A 176 -9.59 -17.49 5.20
C GLY A 176 -8.90 -16.12 5.17
N LEU A 177 -8.19 -15.77 6.25
CA LEU A 177 -7.42 -14.53 6.32
C LEU A 177 -6.17 -14.60 5.45
N LEU A 178 -5.47 -15.74 5.39
CA LEU A 178 -4.33 -15.90 4.48
C LEU A 178 -4.78 -15.96 3.02
N ARG A 179 -5.92 -16.61 2.73
CA ARG A 179 -6.50 -16.63 1.38
C ARG A 179 -6.86 -15.24 0.89
N SER A 180 -7.29 -14.35 1.79
CA SER A 180 -7.63 -12.99 1.41
C SER A 180 -6.43 -12.18 0.92
N TYR A 181 -5.18 -12.53 1.26
CA TYR A 181 -4.00 -11.85 0.73
C TYR A 181 -4.00 -11.78 -0.80
N GLU A 182 -4.19 -12.91 -1.47
CA GLU A 182 -4.23 -12.94 -2.92
C GLU A 182 -5.47 -12.23 -3.47
N GLN A 183 -6.64 -12.49 -2.87
CA GLN A 183 -7.91 -11.88 -3.29
C GLN A 183 -7.88 -10.34 -3.20
N GLU A 184 -7.14 -9.82 -2.22
CA GLU A 184 -7.03 -8.38 -1.98
C GLU A 184 -5.89 -7.75 -2.77
N ARG A 185 -4.68 -8.33 -2.78
CA ARG A 185 -3.49 -7.67 -3.34
C ARG A 185 -3.28 -7.88 -4.83
N LYS A 186 -3.69 -9.03 -5.38
CA LYS A 186 -3.51 -9.31 -6.82
C LYS A 186 -4.32 -8.35 -7.71
N PRO A 187 -5.59 -8.01 -7.41
CA PRO A 187 -6.30 -6.99 -8.18
C PRO A 187 -5.63 -5.62 -8.14
N ILE A 188 -5.08 -5.21 -6.98
CA ILE A 188 -4.38 -3.92 -6.85
C ILE A 188 -3.09 -3.91 -7.65
N ALA A 189 -2.32 -5.00 -7.62
CA ALA A 189 -1.13 -5.14 -8.46
C ALA A 189 -1.48 -5.03 -9.96
N ALA A 190 -2.53 -5.74 -10.41
CA ALA A 190 -2.97 -5.68 -11.80
C ALA A 190 -3.44 -4.26 -12.21
N GLN A 191 -4.16 -3.57 -11.34
CA GLN A 191 -4.60 -2.20 -11.55
C GLN A 191 -3.41 -1.24 -11.70
N ASN A 192 -2.45 -1.30 -10.79
CA ASN A 192 -1.28 -0.42 -10.77
C ASN A 192 -0.35 -0.69 -11.97
N VAL A 193 -0.16 -1.97 -12.31
CA VAL A 193 0.57 -2.38 -13.52
C VAL A 193 -0.13 -1.85 -14.78
N GLY A 194 -1.44 -2.04 -14.89
CA GLY A 194 -2.22 -1.52 -16.01
C GLY A 194 -2.12 0.00 -16.13
N ARG A 195 -2.22 0.71 -15.01
CA ARG A 195 -2.13 2.17 -14.98
C ARG A 195 -0.74 2.69 -15.33
N SER A 196 0.33 2.03 -14.88
CA SER A 196 1.69 2.37 -15.31
C SER A 196 1.84 2.30 -16.84
N GLY A 197 1.20 1.32 -17.48
CA GLY A 197 1.17 1.19 -18.94
C GLY A 197 0.43 2.34 -19.64
N VAL A 198 -0.66 2.83 -19.05
CA VAL A 198 -1.38 4.01 -19.54
C VAL A 198 -0.47 5.24 -19.51
N HIS A 199 0.21 5.49 -18.38
CA HIS A 199 1.12 6.63 -18.24
C HIS A 199 2.27 6.59 -19.25
N MET A 200 2.85 5.40 -19.48
CA MET A 200 3.86 5.24 -20.52
C MET A 200 3.30 5.55 -21.91
N SER A 201 2.06 5.15 -22.22
CA SER A 201 1.43 5.48 -23.50
C SER A 201 1.22 6.97 -23.71
N VAL A 202 0.94 7.73 -22.63
CA VAL A 202 0.83 9.20 -22.66
C VAL A 202 2.17 9.83 -23.09
N HIS A 203 3.29 9.37 -22.53
CA HIS A 203 4.62 9.87 -22.94
C HIS A 203 4.98 9.48 -24.36
N LEU A 204 4.66 8.26 -24.79
CA LEU A 204 4.91 7.82 -26.18
C LEU A 204 4.12 8.67 -27.17
N ALA A 205 2.85 8.98 -26.89
CA ALA A 205 2.04 9.88 -27.70
C ALA A 205 2.63 11.30 -27.73
N ALA A 206 3.15 11.81 -26.61
CA ALA A 206 3.83 13.10 -26.58
C ALA A 206 5.09 13.10 -27.48
N VAL A 207 5.85 12.01 -27.50
CA VAL A 207 7.00 11.83 -28.42
C VAL A 207 6.56 11.85 -29.88
N GLU A 208 5.43 11.25 -30.21
CA GLU A 208 4.87 11.30 -31.57
C GLU A 208 4.42 12.72 -31.97
N LEU A 209 3.80 13.47 -31.05
CA LEU A 209 3.40 14.87 -31.27
C LEU A 209 4.59 15.80 -31.54
N MET A 210 5.75 15.53 -30.92
CA MET A 210 7.00 16.26 -31.21
C MET A 210 7.48 16.04 -32.65
N GLY A 211 7.14 14.90 -33.25
CA GLY A 211 7.52 14.56 -34.62
C GLY A 211 9.04 14.46 -34.81
N LYS A 212 9.49 14.52 -36.08
CA LYS A 212 10.91 14.34 -36.44
C LYS A 212 11.78 15.60 -36.29
N ASN A 213 11.18 16.75 -36.02
CA ASN A 213 11.89 18.03 -35.98
C ASN A 213 11.72 18.72 -34.62
N ALA A 214 12.17 18.05 -33.56
CA ALA A 214 12.11 18.55 -32.19
C ALA A 214 12.77 19.95 -32.04
N ALA A 215 13.75 20.30 -32.88
CA ALA A 215 14.36 21.63 -32.89
C ALA A 215 13.41 22.77 -33.27
N GLU A 216 12.27 22.47 -33.88
CA GLU A 216 11.22 23.47 -34.14
C GLU A 216 10.49 23.88 -32.86
N ILE A 217 10.45 23.02 -31.85
CA ILE A 217 9.75 23.23 -30.56
C ILE A 217 10.33 24.40 -29.79
N ASP A 218 11.64 24.67 -29.90
CA ASP A 218 12.28 25.80 -29.21
C ASP A 218 12.19 27.12 -29.99
N LYS A 219 11.78 27.08 -31.25
CA LYS A 219 11.69 28.28 -32.08
C LYS A 219 10.41 29.06 -31.76
N LYS A 220 10.51 30.38 -31.90
CA LYS A 220 9.35 31.30 -31.88
C LYS A 220 8.66 31.36 -33.25
N SER A 221 8.50 30.21 -33.91
CA SER A 221 7.75 30.07 -35.15
C SER A 221 6.29 29.69 -34.86
N GLU A 222 5.40 29.85 -35.85
CA GLU A 222 4.02 29.38 -35.75
C GLU A 222 3.95 27.86 -35.53
N GLU A 223 4.81 27.10 -36.20
CA GLU A 223 4.89 25.64 -36.05
C GLU A 223 5.40 25.23 -34.67
N GLY A 224 6.44 25.89 -34.15
CA GLY A 224 6.93 25.63 -32.80
C GLY A 224 5.88 25.93 -31.73
N LEU A 225 5.13 27.03 -31.89
CA LEU A 225 4.00 27.33 -31.00
C LEU A 225 2.90 26.27 -31.10
N ARG A 226 2.57 25.82 -32.31
CA ARG A 226 1.56 24.78 -32.55
C ARG A 226 1.93 23.46 -31.86
N ILE A 227 3.18 23.03 -31.98
CA ILE A 227 3.68 21.79 -31.34
C ILE A 227 3.65 21.93 -29.82
N ARG A 228 4.18 23.03 -29.25
CA ARG A 228 4.13 23.28 -27.79
C ARG A 228 2.70 23.26 -27.24
N ASN A 229 1.76 23.90 -27.94
CA ASN A 229 0.35 23.90 -27.54
C ASN A 229 -0.27 22.51 -27.61
N SER A 230 0.09 21.70 -28.61
CA SER A 230 -0.40 20.33 -28.76
C SER A 230 0.11 19.43 -27.63
N ILE A 231 1.39 19.54 -27.26
CA ILE A 231 1.98 18.82 -26.11
C ILE A 231 1.34 19.27 -24.80
N HIS A 232 1.18 20.58 -24.61
CA HIS A 232 0.52 21.13 -23.43
C HIS A 232 -0.90 20.58 -23.28
N GLN A 233 -1.72 20.68 -24.34
CA GLN A 233 -3.07 20.15 -24.34
C GLN A 233 -3.10 18.64 -24.02
N HIS A 234 -2.23 17.86 -24.67
CA HIS A 234 -2.13 16.43 -24.46
C HIS A 234 -1.86 16.07 -22.99
N TYR A 235 -0.87 16.69 -22.34
CA TYR A 235 -0.59 16.44 -20.93
C TYR A 235 -1.67 17.00 -20.00
N SER A 236 -2.31 18.13 -20.34
CA SER A 236 -3.43 18.66 -19.55
C SER A 236 -4.68 17.78 -19.61
N GLU A 237 -4.88 17.03 -20.70
CA GLU A 237 -5.98 16.06 -20.83
C GLU A 237 -5.64 14.68 -20.25
N HIS A 238 -4.36 14.42 -19.93
CA HIS A 238 -3.85 13.13 -19.48
C HIS A 238 -2.85 13.27 -18.31
N ASP A 239 -3.23 14.04 -17.28
CA ASP A 239 -2.35 14.38 -16.15
C ASP A 239 -2.24 13.29 -15.06
N GLY A 240 -2.89 12.14 -15.27
CA GLY A 240 -3.10 11.08 -14.29
C GLY A 240 -1.83 10.56 -13.61
N GLU A 241 -0.67 10.62 -14.25
CA GLU A 241 0.58 10.09 -13.69
C GLU A 241 0.88 10.64 -12.29
N ASN A 242 0.52 11.90 -12.03
CA ASN A 242 0.77 12.57 -10.76
C ASN A 242 -0.52 12.95 -10.00
N THR A 243 -1.71 12.72 -10.60
CA THR A 243 -2.99 13.18 -10.06
C THR A 243 -3.94 12.02 -9.71
N ASP A 244 -3.61 10.78 -10.08
CA ASP A 244 -4.44 9.60 -9.82
C ASP A 244 -4.43 9.14 -8.35
N LEU A 245 -4.98 9.98 -7.47
CA LEU A 245 -5.07 9.70 -6.03
C LEU A 245 -5.96 8.49 -5.72
N GLY A 246 -6.90 8.15 -6.60
CA GLY A 246 -7.73 6.96 -6.45
C GLY A 246 -6.96 5.65 -6.60
N ILE A 247 -5.90 5.63 -7.41
CA ILE A 247 -4.96 4.51 -7.53
C ILE A 247 -4.16 4.35 -6.23
N GLU A 248 -3.69 5.46 -5.66
CA GLU A 248 -2.84 5.45 -4.48
C GLU A 248 -3.59 5.19 -3.17
N MET A 249 -4.68 5.94 -2.95
CA MET A 249 -5.36 6.05 -1.66
C MET A 249 -6.76 5.44 -1.69
N GLY A 250 -7.35 5.31 -2.87
CA GLY A 250 -8.76 4.95 -3.04
C GLY A 250 -9.02 3.48 -3.33
N TYR A 251 -7.99 2.65 -3.53
CA TYR A 251 -8.19 1.24 -3.83
C TYR A 251 -8.96 0.52 -2.71
N ARG A 252 -9.75 -0.48 -3.11
CA ARG A 252 -10.64 -1.21 -2.21
C ARG A 252 -10.37 -2.71 -2.28
N TYR A 253 -10.31 -3.32 -1.11
CA TYR A 253 -10.23 -4.77 -0.96
C TYR A 253 -11.60 -5.43 -1.07
N VAL A 254 -11.65 -6.52 -1.85
CA VAL A 254 -12.85 -7.35 -1.99
C VAL A 254 -12.47 -8.78 -1.63
N SER A 255 -12.90 -9.23 -0.46
CA SER A 255 -12.63 -10.56 0.07
C SER A 255 -13.68 -10.92 1.14
N PRO A 256 -13.81 -12.19 1.54
CA PRO A 256 -14.71 -12.60 2.61
C PRO A 256 -14.41 -11.96 3.97
N VAL A 257 -13.19 -11.42 4.18
CA VAL A 257 -12.83 -10.75 5.45
C VAL A 257 -13.16 -9.25 5.46
N CYS A 258 -13.68 -8.72 4.34
CA CYS A 258 -14.29 -7.40 4.22
C CYS A 258 -15.81 -7.57 4.16
N MET A 259 -16.48 -7.49 5.32
CA MET A 259 -17.91 -7.75 5.41
C MET A 259 -18.70 -6.61 4.75
N PRO A 260 -19.47 -6.85 3.67
CA PRO A 260 -20.19 -5.78 2.99
C PRO A 260 -21.25 -5.14 3.89
N ASP A 261 -21.50 -3.85 3.67
CA ASP A 261 -22.60 -3.13 4.30
C ASP A 261 -23.85 -3.29 3.44
N GLU A 262 -24.83 -4.07 3.91
CA GLU A 262 -26.07 -4.33 3.18
C GLU A 262 -27.08 -3.16 3.24
N SER A 263 -26.78 -2.10 3.99
CA SER A 263 -27.70 -0.97 4.18
C SER A 263 -27.57 0.15 3.13
N GLU A 264 -26.48 0.16 2.37
CA GLU A 264 -26.14 1.21 1.40
C GLU A 264 -25.56 0.59 0.13
N ASP A 265 -25.55 1.36 -0.96
CA ASP A 265 -24.88 0.94 -2.20
C ASP A 265 -23.37 1.13 -2.10
N GLU A 266 -22.63 0.21 -2.73
CA GLU A 266 -21.18 0.30 -2.81
C GLU A 266 -20.74 1.60 -3.54
N PRO A 267 -19.88 2.45 -2.94
CA PRO A 267 -19.43 3.67 -3.60
C PRO A 267 -18.61 3.36 -4.84
N THR A 268 -18.86 4.09 -5.94
CA THR A 268 -18.08 3.98 -7.17
C THR A 268 -16.63 4.34 -6.92
N TRP A 269 -15.72 3.49 -7.40
CA TRP A 269 -14.29 3.77 -7.39
C TRP A 269 -13.86 4.47 -8.68
N ASP A 270 -12.96 5.43 -8.55
CA ASP A 270 -12.40 6.21 -9.66
C ASP A 270 -10.87 6.25 -9.52
N PRO A 271 -10.08 6.01 -10.58
CA PRO A 271 -8.62 6.06 -10.50
C PRO A 271 -8.08 7.46 -10.19
N HIS A 272 -8.77 8.50 -10.64
CA HIS A 272 -8.32 9.87 -10.47
C HIS A 272 -8.60 10.39 -9.06
N THR A 273 -9.83 10.16 -8.58
CA THR A 273 -10.36 10.77 -7.37
C THR A 273 -10.32 9.81 -6.18
N TYR A 274 -9.66 10.22 -5.10
CA TYR A 274 -9.82 9.56 -3.81
C TYR A 274 -11.13 10.01 -3.15
N LEU A 275 -12.07 9.07 -2.98
CA LEU A 275 -13.29 9.27 -2.19
C LEU A 275 -13.09 8.75 -0.75
N PRO A 276 -13.08 9.61 0.27
CA PRO A 276 -13.05 9.16 1.66
C PRO A 276 -14.35 8.42 2.02
N THR A 277 -14.24 7.15 2.40
CA THR A 277 -15.37 6.33 2.82
C THR A 277 -14.92 5.27 3.81
N THR A 278 -15.83 4.84 4.69
CA THR A 278 -15.63 3.67 5.54
C THR A 278 -16.20 2.40 4.92
N TRP A 279 -16.61 2.42 3.65
CA TRP A 279 -17.12 1.21 2.99
C TRP A 279 -16.13 0.04 3.17
N PRO A 280 -16.58 -1.13 3.65
CA PRO A 280 -15.72 -2.27 3.93
C PRO A 280 -14.77 -2.60 2.76
N GLY A 281 -13.49 -2.80 3.10
CA GLY A 281 -12.38 -2.94 2.17
C GLY A 281 -11.68 -1.64 1.78
N SER A 282 -12.25 -0.47 2.09
CA SER A 282 -11.62 0.83 1.78
C SER A 282 -10.65 1.24 2.87
N ARG A 283 -9.65 2.07 2.52
CA ARG A 283 -8.79 2.74 3.50
C ARG A 283 -9.66 3.63 4.41
N ALA A 284 -9.51 3.49 5.72
CA ALA A 284 -10.20 4.34 6.69
C ALA A 284 -9.86 5.83 6.45
N PRO A 285 -10.84 6.76 6.45
CA PRO A 285 -10.56 8.17 6.19
C PRO A 285 -9.68 8.82 7.25
N HIS A 286 -8.67 9.57 6.82
CA HIS A 286 -7.96 10.48 7.71
C HIS A 286 -8.78 11.75 7.94
N VAL A 287 -8.92 12.14 9.20
CA VAL A 287 -9.51 13.41 9.66
C VAL A 287 -8.74 13.90 10.88
N PHE A 288 -8.72 15.22 11.08
CA PHE A 288 -8.32 15.80 12.36
C PHE A 288 -9.54 15.86 13.29
N LEU A 289 -9.34 15.51 14.55
CA LEU A 289 -10.35 15.60 15.60
C LEU A 289 -10.43 17.03 16.15
N LYS A 290 -11.39 17.32 17.04
CA LYS A 290 -11.57 18.66 17.63
C LYS A 290 -10.36 19.14 18.44
N ASP A 291 -9.55 18.23 18.95
CA ASP A 291 -8.30 18.52 19.66
C ASP A 291 -7.07 18.68 18.73
N GLU A 292 -7.31 18.78 17.41
CA GLU A 292 -6.30 18.87 16.35
C GLU A 292 -5.40 17.63 16.20
N SER A 293 -5.70 16.54 16.90
CA SER A 293 -4.97 15.30 16.72
C SER A 293 -5.46 14.53 15.47
N PRO A 294 -4.56 13.88 14.71
CA PRO A 294 -4.94 12.96 13.65
C PRO A 294 -5.71 11.75 14.21
N ILE A 295 -6.84 11.39 13.62
CA ILE A 295 -7.63 10.22 14.07
C ILE A 295 -6.82 8.92 14.10
N PHE A 296 -5.82 8.78 13.23
CA PHE A 296 -4.97 7.59 13.17
C PHE A 296 -4.06 7.42 14.40
N ASP A 297 -3.79 8.48 15.17
CA ASP A 297 -3.03 8.38 16.42
C ASP A 297 -3.83 7.73 17.55
N HIS A 298 -5.15 7.63 17.39
CA HIS A 298 -6.05 6.98 18.35
C HIS A 298 -6.26 5.49 18.04
N LEU A 299 -5.86 5.03 16.86
CA LEU A 299 -6.03 3.64 16.45
C LEU A 299 -4.96 2.74 17.09
N GLY A 300 -5.39 1.57 17.56
CA GLY A 300 -4.52 0.55 18.14
C GLY A 300 -3.56 -0.11 17.15
N PRO A 301 -2.54 -0.84 17.64
CA PRO A 301 -1.54 -1.50 16.80
C PRO A 301 -2.10 -2.68 15.98
N ALA A 302 -3.21 -3.27 16.42
CA ALA A 302 -3.93 -4.35 15.75
C ALA A 302 -5.29 -3.86 15.24
N PHE A 303 -6.40 -4.54 15.56
CA PHE A 303 -7.73 -4.06 15.21
C PHE A 303 -8.13 -2.86 16.08
N SER A 304 -8.95 -1.98 15.52
CA SER A 304 -9.55 -0.86 16.26
C SER A 304 -11.07 -0.82 16.02
N LEU A 305 -11.85 -0.86 17.08
CA LEU A 305 -13.28 -0.56 17.05
C LEU A 305 -13.45 0.92 17.39
N VAL A 306 -13.87 1.72 16.42
CA VAL A 306 -14.17 3.14 16.60
C VAL A 306 -15.67 3.30 16.82
N GLU A 307 -16.07 3.96 17.90
CA GLU A 307 -17.44 4.34 18.19
C GLU A 307 -17.60 5.86 18.28
N PHE A 308 -18.39 6.44 17.37
CA PHE A 308 -18.82 7.83 17.42
C PHE A 308 -20.10 7.97 18.24
N SER A 309 -20.14 8.97 19.13
CA SER A 309 -21.26 9.17 20.07
C SER A 309 -21.40 10.63 20.49
N ASP A 310 -22.61 11.03 20.89
CA ASP A 310 -22.85 12.30 21.59
C ASP A 310 -22.81 12.15 23.12
N GLU A 311 -22.86 10.90 23.61
CA GLU A 311 -22.81 10.52 25.03
C GLU A 311 -21.39 10.08 25.42
N GLU A 312 -20.99 10.33 26.67
CA GLU A 312 -19.67 9.95 27.19
C GLU A 312 -19.46 8.42 27.31
N GLN A 313 -20.55 7.66 27.42
CA GLN A 313 -20.53 6.19 27.52
C GLN A 313 -21.59 5.59 26.58
N PRO A 314 -21.36 5.61 25.27
CA PRO A 314 -22.25 4.92 24.35
C PRO A 314 -22.15 3.42 24.55
N ASP A 315 -23.27 2.72 24.42
CA ASP A 315 -23.26 1.29 24.13
C ASP A 315 -24.25 1.00 23.02
N ARG A 316 -23.81 1.19 21.76
CA ARG A 316 -24.53 0.72 20.58
C ARG A 316 -24.30 -0.78 20.35
N GLY A 317 -23.86 -1.54 21.35
CA GLY A 317 -23.40 -2.92 21.24
C GLY A 317 -21.89 -3.06 21.06
N SER A 318 -21.12 -1.99 21.31
CA SER A 318 -19.65 -2.05 21.30
C SER A 318 -19.12 -2.90 22.43
N SER A 319 -19.80 -2.94 23.58
CA SER A 319 -19.48 -3.83 24.70
C SER A 319 -19.47 -5.30 24.29
N LEU A 320 -20.42 -5.71 23.43
CA LEU A 320 -20.53 -7.07 22.89
C LEU A 320 -19.34 -7.43 21.99
N LEU A 321 -18.88 -6.51 21.13
CA LEU A 321 -17.68 -6.71 20.31
C LEU A 321 -16.42 -6.80 21.18
N VAL A 322 -16.28 -5.90 22.16
CA VAL A 322 -15.12 -5.90 23.06
C VAL A 322 -15.06 -7.19 23.90
N GLU A 323 -16.20 -7.69 24.37
CA GLU A 323 -16.28 -8.96 25.09
C GLU A 323 -15.95 -10.15 24.17
N ALA A 324 -16.56 -10.21 22.98
CA ALA A 324 -16.28 -11.27 22.01
C ALA A 324 -14.79 -11.30 21.59
N ALA A 325 -14.17 -10.14 21.36
CA ALA A 325 -12.75 -10.04 21.02
C ALA A 325 -11.85 -10.60 22.14
N LYS A 326 -12.18 -10.33 23.41
CA LYS A 326 -11.46 -10.89 24.57
C LYS A 326 -11.58 -12.41 24.62
N VAL A 327 -12.78 -12.95 24.38
CA VAL A 327 -13.01 -14.40 24.38
C VAL A 327 -12.26 -15.09 23.24
N LEU A 328 -12.22 -14.47 22.05
CA LEU A 328 -11.51 -14.97 20.87
C LEU A 328 -9.98 -14.75 20.96
N GLY A 329 -9.48 -14.02 21.96
CA GLY A 329 -8.07 -13.65 22.05
C GLY A 329 -7.62 -12.69 20.94
N LEU A 330 -8.56 -11.99 20.29
CA LEU A 330 -8.30 -11.05 19.20
C LEU A 330 -7.82 -9.71 19.77
N PRO A 331 -6.59 -9.24 19.45
CA PRO A 331 -6.10 -7.96 19.93
C PRO A 331 -6.86 -6.79 19.28
N MET A 332 -7.63 -6.05 20.08
CA MET A 332 -8.45 -4.94 19.61
C MET A 332 -8.42 -3.76 20.59
N SER A 333 -8.20 -2.56 20.05
CA SER A 333 -8.40 -1.30 20.76
C SER A 333 -9.83 -0.82 20.58
N TYR A 334 -10.45 -0.33 21.65
CA TYR A 334 -11.73 0.33 21.60
C TYR A 334 -11.52 1.84 21.74
N VAL A 335 -12.02 2.61 20.76
CA VAL A 335 -11.81 4.05 20.62
C VAL A 335 -13.17 4.73 20.61
N THR A 336 -13.46 5.50 21.65
CA THR A 336 -14.70 6.29 21.75
C THR A 336 -14.41 7.74 21.37
N LEU A 337 -15.14 8.26 20.38
CA LEU A 337 -15.00 9.64 19.89
C LEU A 337 -16.31 10.40 20.17
N VAL A 338 -16.28 11.20 21.24
CA VAL A 338 -17.47 11.89 21.76
C VAL A 338 -17.60 13.29 21.17
N GLY A 339 -18.74 13.57 20.56
CA GLY A 339 -19.06 14.86 19.95
C GLY A 339 -18.19 15.19 18.73
N GLU A 340 -17.63 14.21 18.03
CA GLU A 340 -16.76 14.43 16.87
C GLU A 340 -17.57 14.54 15.55
N ASP A 341 -18.49 15.51 15.46
CA ASP A 341 -19.51 15.62 14.40
C ASP A 341 -18.96 15.55 12.97
N HIS A 342 -17.84 16.26 12.72
CA HIS A 342 -17.20 16.26 11.40
C HIS A 342 -16.61 14.89 11.06
N ALA A 343 -15.86 14.30 12.00
CA ALA A 343 -15.27 12.98 11.80
C ALA A 343 -16.36 11.91 11.66
N ALA A 344 -17.41 11.96 12.47
CA ALA A 344 -18.56 11.05 12.40
C ALA A 344 -19.26 11.13 11.03
N SER A 345 -19.41 12.34 10.48
CA SER A 345 -19.97 12.55 9.13
C SER A 345 -19.09 11.91 8.05
N VAL A 346 -17.77 12.13 8.09
CA VAL A 346 -16.81 11.53 7.14
C VAL A 346 -16.75 10.00 7.29
N TRP A 347 -16.90 9.49 8.51
CA TRP A 347 -16.83 8.05 8.80
C TRP A 347 -18.16 7.32 8.62
N GLN A 348 -19.26 8.03 8.35
CA GLN A 348 -20.55 7.56 7.86
C GLN A 348 -21.38 6.68 8.81
N LYS A 349 -20.74 5.80 9.60
CA LYS A 349 -21.38 4.89 10.55
C LYS A 349 -20.82 5.11 11.96
N PRO A 350 -21.64 4.94 13.01
CA PRO A 350 -21.19 5.15 14.38
C PRO A 350 -20.25 4.05 14.86
N LEU A 351 -20.38 2.80 14.39
CA LEU A 351 -19.44 1.72 14.70
C LEU A 351 -18.65 1.35 13.45
N VAL A 352 -17.32 1.45 13.52
CA VAL A 352 -16.42 1.10 12.43
C VAL A 352 -15.27 0.27 12.94
N LEU A 353 -15.03 -0.87 12.32
CA LEU A 353 -13.95 -1.79 12.67
C LEU A 353 -12.82 -1.68 11.64
N VAL A 354 -11.67 -1.21 12.10
CA VAL A 354 -10.48 -0.97 11.28
C VAL A 354 -9.44 -2.06 11.53
N ARG A 355 -8.91 -2.61 10.43
CA ARG A 355 -7.86 -3.63 10.40
C ARG A 355 -6.49 -3.05 10.78
N PRO A 356 -5.51 -3.92 11.10
CA PRO A 356 -4.14 -3.47 11.40
C PRO A 356 -3.47 -2.70 10.26
N ASP A 357 -3.84 -2.97 9.02
CA ASP A 357 -3.36 -2.27 7.82
C ASP A 357 -4.13 -0.97 7.49
N GLY A 358 -5.10 -0.58 8.33
CA GLY A 358 -5.87 0.66 8.17
C GLY A 358 -7.04 0.58 7.19
N HIS A 359 -7.41 -0.60 6.69
CA HIS A 359 -8.65 -0.77 5.94
C HIS A 359 -9.82 -1.06 6.86
N VAL A 360 -11.03 -0.65 6.46
CA VAL A 360 -12.25 -0.99 7.20
C VAL A 360 -12.62 -2.44 6.90
N ALA A 361 -12.84 -3.27 7.92
CA ALA A 361 -13.30 -4.65 7.79
C ALA A 361 -14.82 -4.77 7.92
N TRP A 362 -15.43 -3.92 8.75
CA TRP A 362 -16.88 -3.91 9.02
C TRP A 362 -17.31 -2.53 9.52
N ARG A 363 -18.58 -2.18 9.31
CA ARG A 363 -19.21 -0.99 9.90
C ARG A 363 -20.70 -1.22 10.17
N GLY A 364 -21.29 -0.48 11.10
CA GLY A 364 -22.71 -0.63 11.44
C GLY A 364 -23.27 0.46 12.37
N ILE A 365 -24.59 0.42 12.58
CA ILE A 365 -25.29 1.38 13.45
C ILE A 365 -25.34 0.90 14.89
N SER A 366 -25.61 -0.39 15.10
CA SER A 366 -25.66 -1.02 16.41
C SER A 366 -25.55 -2.54 16.29
N ILE A 367 -25.18 -3.20 17.39
CA ILE A 367 -25.18 -4.66 17.55
C ILE A 367 -26.13 -5.00 18.70
N GLN A 368 -27.06 -5.91 18.44
CA GLN A 368 -28.14 -6.24 19.40
C GLN A 368 -27.94 -7.60 20.09
N HIS A 369 -27.09 -8.47 19.53
CA HIS A 369 -26.94 -9.84 20.00
C HIS A 369 -25.47 -10.26 20.04
N PRO A 370 -25.02 -10.97 21.10
CA PRO A 370 -23.64 -11.49 21.17
C PRO A 370 -23.25 -12.34 19.95
N SER A 371 -24.17 -13.15 19.44
CA SER A 371 -23.91 -14.00 18.26
C SER A 371 -23.53 -13.19 17.01
N GLN A 372 -24.06 -11.97 16.86
CA GLN A 372 -23.68 -11.07 15.78
C GLN A 372 -22.24 -10.56 15.96
N ALA A 373 -21.84 -10.22 17.19
CA ALA A 373 -20.47 -9.81 17.49
C ALA A 373 -19.46 -10.93 17.19
N TYR A 374 -19.74 -12.18 17.60
CA TYR A 374 -18.90 -13.33 17.27
C TYR A 374 -18.82 -13.56 15.76
N LEU A 375 -19.96 -13.54 15.05
CA LEU A 375 -19.98 -13.71 13.60
C LEU A 375 -19.12 -12.66 12.89
N ILE A 376 -19.21 -11.39 13.30
CA ILE A 376 -18.40 -10.30 12.73
C ILE A 376 -16.90 -10.59 12.95
N LEU A 377 -16.50 -10.82 14.20
CA LEU A 377 -15.09 -10.98 14.54
C LEU A 377 -14.47 -12.26 13.96
N GLU A 378 -15.20 -13.36 13.93
CA GLU A 378 -14.71 -14.61 13.32
C GLU A 378 -14.62 -14.50 11.78
N THR A 379 -15.48 -13.70 11.15
CA THR A 379 -15.44 -13.48 9.69
C THR A 379 -14.23 -12.65 9.29
N ILE A 380 -13.97 -11.52 9.96
CA ILE A 380 -12.87 -10.60 9.59
C ILE A 380 -11.47 -11.20 9.86
N VAL A 381 -11.37 -12.19 10.76
CA VAL A 381 -10.14 -12.94 10.99
C VAL A 381 -10.11 -14.26 10.21
N GLY A 382 -11.09 -14.49 9.34
CA GLY A 382 -11.09 -15.58 8.36
C GLY A 382 -11.27 -16.98 8.96
N HIS A 383 -11.99 -17.11 10.08
CA HIS A 383 -12.44 -18.40 10.60
C HIS A 383 -13.69 -18.93 9.87
N HIS A 384 -14.49 -18.04 9.29
CA HIS A 384 -15.60 -18.39 8.40
C HIS A 384 -15.22 -18.10 6.95
N GLY A 385 -15.09 -19.14 6.12
CA GLY A 385 -14.68 -18.96 4.73
C GLY A 385 -13.92 -20.16 4.17
N SER A 386 -14.53 -21.34 4.23
CA SER A 386 -14.10 -22.51 3.46
C SER A 386 -15.21 -22.90 2.50
N ALA A 387 -15.31 -22.16 1.39
CA ALA A 387 -16.06 -22.56 0.20
C ALA A 387 -15.28 -22.12 -1.04
#